data_AF-Q4DFE8-F1
#
_entry.id   AF-Q4DFE8-F1
#
_cell.length_a   1.000
_cell.length_b   1.000
_cell.length_c   1.000
_cell.angle_alpha   90.00
_cell.angle_beta   90.00
_cell.angle_gamma   90.00
#
_symmetry.space_group_name_H-M   'P 1'
#
loop_
_entity.id
_entity.type
_entity.pdbx_description
1 polymer ?
#
loop_
_entity_poly.entity_id
_entity_poly.type
_entity_poly.pdbx_seq_one_letter_code
_entity_poly.pdbx_strand_id
1 'polypeptide(L)'
;MRSVFEIARSHITLPVSREMNALRRVLRDWHHYTEKLELQKKTTHPAALCVTVHPSRNSTASPPQGVSLHPSLRVAAGGAYTRRVPLQLWTAVLPWEVQRGLSMSELRLSSTLMDASDSKQEAKKENENCRYAREMQEEEEDPFGVVTAPSKSTNGAMRTPPCGTNAAAVTAPFPGMLFVMDVDSAAQGVSFWSGAITQPIDVAFISPIEPAVTNSRSFQELRQRQLAAVEGGGRSGVDEKRAVHNIARFFPDGELDSPTVTFAVQSYSHLDPFPRCDKTGGTRRRQHLAQPAGADRRDAAFAADGDDHNNRPRYVLETTRYLIRDSVETALQECRQQRATAAGALGGENKSVHEGNEEGMEVIITLELSDGLKEELREKARLYTNYVMPLEEHIAYHIRHQNSSVVGDGNNDDVPRREMGAEGKTGDDHALVSTFAAASPSFCSPATPVGETRGPIHPSRPNTTGRHSVMLLRSPKLAEEHEDVPSHLVPSVKGRHEAPVLQQVEREHGQLISARALARYPNTSSHMPVIPPIDYELFDLCLRLGLCRQDTIYYFYGRIMRAWQKELHRLRKSCDGKSNSEIPDADVRRMFLLVRDPSLQVPEELSACVEAVARRRNITEKA
;
A
#
# COMPACT_ATOMS: atom_id res chain seq x y z
N MET A 1 7.96 -22.60 -2.51
CA MET A 1 8.00 -21.17 -2.12
C MET A 1 6.70 -20.89 -1.40
N ARG A 2 6.71 -20.13 -0.30
CA ARG A 2 5.47 -19.78 0.42
C ARG A 2 5.00 -18.43 -0.12
N SER A 3 3.84 -18.40 -0.77
CA SER A 3 3.30 -17.17 -1.35
C SER A 3 2.49 -16.35 -0.33
N VAL A 4 2.37 -15.04 -0.56
CA VAL A 4 1.47 -14.17 0.25
C VAL A 4 0.03 -14.63 0.14
N PHE A 5 -0.37 -15.19 -1.01
CA PHE A 5 -1.71 -15.68 -1.27
C PHE A 5 -2.02 -16.96 -0.47
N GLU A 6 -1.06 -17.86 -0.28
CA GLU A 6 -1.24 -19.02 0.62
C GLU A 6 -1.44 -18.59 2.07
N ILE A 7 -0.70 -17.59 2.54
CA ILE A 7 -0.85 -17.04 3.88
C ILE A 7 -2.24 -16.43 4.04
N ALA A 8 -2.66 -15.58 3.11
CA ALA A 8 -3.99 -14.99 3.10
C ALA A 8 -5.09 -16.07 3.10
N ARG A 9 -4.98 -17.10 2.25
CA ARG A 9 -5.91 -18.24 2.23
C ARG A 9 -5.99 -18.96 3.58
N SER A 10 -4.86 -19.15 4.26
CA SER A 10 -4.83 -19.77 5.59
C SER A 10 -5.55 -18.92 6.65
N HIS A 11 -5.58 -17.59 6.49
CA HIS A 11 -6.22 -16.67 7.43
C HIS A 11 -7.73 -16.54 7.24
N ILE A 12 -8.30 -16.97 6.11
CA ILE A 12 -9.76 -16.87 5.83
C ILE A 12 -10.61 -17.56 6.90
N THR A 13 -10.09 -18.63 7.50
CA THR A 13 -10.79 -19.41 8.53
C THR A 13 -10.71 -18.81 9.93
N LEU A 14 -9.88 -17.78 10.15
CA LEU A 14 -9.62 -17.22 11.47
C LEU A 14 -10.66 -16.11 11.80
N PRO A 15 -11.32 -16.15 12.97
CA PRO A 15 -12.35 -15.19 13.35
C PRO A 15 -11.76 -13.87 13.88
N VAL A 16 -11.04 -13.13 13.02
CA VAL A 16 -10.29 -11.91 13.37
C VAL A 16 -11.16 -10.84 14.04
N SER A 17 -12.43 -10.70 13.64
CA SER A 17 -13.35 -9.70 14.18
C SER A 17 -13.87 -10.00 15.59
N ARG A 18 -13.78 -11.25 16.04
CA ARG A 18 -14.33 -11.70 17.34
C ARG A 18 -13.24 -12.03 18.35
N GLU A 19 -12.10 -12.54 17.88
CA GLU A 19 -11.07 -13.09 18.75
C GLU A 19 -9.73 -12.39 18.58
N MET A 20 -9.29 -11.68 19.62
CA MET A 20 -7.98 -11.05 19.67
C MET A 20 -6.83 -12.04 19.45
N ASN A 21 -6.96 -13.28 19.93
CA ASN A 21 -5.93 -14.31 19.73
C ASN A 21 -5.81 -14.73 18.26
N ALA A 22 -6.93 -14.73 17.52
CA ALA A 22 -6.93 -14.97 16.08
C ALA A 22 -6.23 -13.81 15.34
N LEU A 23 -6.51 -12.56 15.71
CA LEU A 23 -5.79 -11.40 15.18
C LEU A 23 -4.28 -11.47 15.46
N ARG A 24 -3.87 -11.76 16.72
CA ARG A 24 -2.45 -11.91 17.06
C ARG A 24 -1.79 -13.03 16.27
N ARG A 25 -2.50 -14.15 16.02
CA ARG A 25 -1.99 -15.23 15.17
C ARG A 25 -1.73 -14.76 13.74
N VAL A 26 -2.70 -14.06 13.13
CA VAL A 26 -2.53 -13.46 11.79
C VAL A 26 -1.31 -12.54 11.74
N LEU A 27 -1.15 -11.65 12.72
CA LEU A 27 -0.02 -10.73 12.78
C LEU A 27 1.32 -11.47 12.98
N ARG A 28 1.36 -12.51 13.81
CA ARG A 28 2.57 -13.34 13.98
C ARG A 28 2.93 -14.10 12.70
N ASP A 29 1.94 -14.61 11.97
CA ASP A 29 2.16 -15.33 10.71
C ASP A 29 2.71 -14.37 9.63
N TRP A 30 2.18 -13.15 9.52
CA TRP A 30 2.75 -12.11 8.66
C TRP A 30 4.14 -11.68 9.09
N HIS A 31 4.37 -11.49 10.39
CA HIS A 31 5.69 -11.17 10.92
C HIS A 31 6.72 -12.27 10.62
N HIS A 32 6.31 -13.53 10.72
CA HIS A 32 7.15 -14.66 10.33
C HIS A 32 7.49 -14.65 8.83
N TYR A 33 6.51 -14.40 7.95
CA TYR A 33 6.77 -14.25 6.52
C TYR A 33 7.70 -13.08 6.19
N THR A 34 7.57 -11.96 6.89
CA THR A 34 8.35 -10.76 6.65
C THR A 34 9.81 -10.91 7.10
N GLU A 35 10.04 -11.40 8.32
CA GLU A 35 11.38 -11.41 8.93
C GLU A 35 12.06 -12.78 9.01
N LYS A 36 11.31 -13.88 9.10
CA LYS A 36 11.90 -15.24 9.29
C LYS A 36 12.07 -16.00 7.98
N LEU A 37 11.27 -15.67 6.96
CA LEU A 37 11.42 -16.25 5.63
C LEU A 37 12.46 -15.46 4.83
N GLU A 38 13.54 -16.15 4.42
CA GLU A 38 14.58 -15.59 3.55
C GLU A 38 13.98 -15.06 2.23
N LEU A 39 14.52 -13.94 1.74
CA LEU A 39 14.06 -13.29 0.51
C LEU A 39 14.10 -14.26 -0.69
N GLN A 40 15.12 -15.11 -0.77
CA GLN A 40 15.31 -16.15 -1.80
C GLN A 40 14.19 -17.20 -1.86
N LYS A 41 13.42 -17.36 -0.78
CA LYS A 41 12.29 -18.30 -0.70
C LYS A 41 10.96 -17.66 -1.10
N LYS A 42 10.94 -16.33 -1.26
CA LYS A 42 9.79 -15.55 -1.76
C LYS A 42 9.77 -15.60 -3.29
N THR A 43 8.60 -15.38 -3.88
CA THR A 43 8.39 -15.43 -5.33
C THR A 43 9.09 -14.27 -6.05
N THR A 44 9.65 -14.54 -7.22
CA THR A 44 10.27 -13.55 -8.12
C THR A 44 9.67 -13.65 -9.51
N HIS A 45 9.62 -12.54 -10.23
CA HIS A 45 9.08 -12.50 -11.59
C HIS A 45 10.09 -11.83 -12.55
N PRO A 46 10.16 -12.30 -13.82
CA PRO A 46 11.09 -11.74 -14.78
C PRO A 46 10.67 -10.32 -15.19
N ALA A 47 11.65 -9.47 -15.46
CA ALA A 47 11.50 -8.15 -16.07
C ALA A 47 12.73 -7.84 -16.92
N ALA A 48 12.76 -6.70 -17.59
CA ALA A 48 13.97 -6.26 -18.29
C ALA A 48 14.19 -4.74 -18.18
N LEU A 49 15.43 -4.34 -17.95
CA LEU A 49 15.85 -2.95 -18.08
C LEU A 49 16.29 -2.70 -19.52
N CYS A 50 15.63 -1.80 -20.22
CA CYS A 50 15.92 -1.43 -21.60
C CYS A 50 16.64 -0.08 -21.63
N VAL A 51 17.90 -0.09 -22.10
CA VAL A 51 18.74 1.09 -22.29
C VAL A 51 18.77 1.42 -23.78
N THR A 52 18.17 2.54 -24.16
CA THR A 52 18.10 3.01 -25.55
C THR A 52 18.99 4.22 -25.76
N VAL A 53 19.90 4.14 -26.74
CA VAL A 53 20.86 5.18 -27.09
C VAL A 53 20.45 5.83 -28.40
N HIS A 54 20.17 7.13 -28.35
CA HIS A 54 19.82 7.95 -29.50
C HIS A 54 21.02 8.79 -29.96
N PRO A 55 21.48 8.66 -31.23
CA PRO A 55 22.41 9.63 -31.80
C PRO A 55 21.75 11.01 -31.91
N SER A 56 22.39 12.07 -31.40
CA SER A 56 21.96 13.44 -31.70
C SER A 56 22.10 13.70 -33.20
N ARG A 57 20.99 14.13 -33.80
CA ARG A 57 20.97 14.68 -35.15
C ARG A 57 21.40 16.14 -35.10
N ASN A 58 22.69 16.41 -34.91
CA ASN A 58 23.18 17.76 -35.15
C ASN A 58 23.19 18.03 -36.65
N SER A 59 22.23 18.87 -37.02
CA SER A 59 21.85 19.34 -38.34
C SER A 59 22.87 20.38 -38.83
N THR A 60 23.66 20.04 -39.86
CA THR A 60 24.30 20.96 -40.85
C THR A 60 25.09 20.16 -41.89
N ALA A 61 24.47 19.20 -42.57
CA ALA A 61 24.99 18.71 -43.85
C ALA A 61 23.84 18.14 -44.68
N SER A 62 23.50 18.85 -45.75
CA SER A 62 22.63 18.36 -46.82
C SER A 62 23.08 16.95 -47.22
N PRO A 63 22.19 15.96 -47.33
CA PRO A 63 22.60 14.65 -47.81
C PRO A 63 23.16 14.82 -49.25
N PRO A 64 24.30 14.21 -49.59
CA PRO A 64 24.71 14.15 -50.98
C PRO A 64 23.62 13.43 -51.77
N GLN A 65 22.90 14.19 -52.59
CA GLN A 65 22.01 13.66 -53.61
C GLN A 65 22.86 12.75 -54.51
N GLY A 66 22.62 11.43 -54.50
CA GLY A 66 23.26 10.58 -55.50
C GLY A 66 23.36 9.08 -55.26
N VAL A 67 23.12 8.54 -54.05
CA VAL A 67 23.31 7.09 -53.82
C VAL A 67 22.05 6.45 -53.23
N SER A 68 21.38 5.63 -54.03
CA SER A 68 20.28 4.77 -53.62
C SER A 68 20.80 3.62 -52.74
N LEU A 69 20.99 3.89 -51.45
CA LEU A 69 21.33 2.86 -50.48
C LEU A 69 20.08 2.02 -50.12
N HIS A 70 20.27 0.71 -50.07
CA HIS A 70 19.25 -0.28 -49.74
C HIS A 70 18.58 0.04 -48.37
N PRO A 71 17.25 -0.14 -48.21
CA PRO A 71 16.51 0.25 -47.01
C PRO A 71 17.04 -0.35 -45.69
N SER A 72 17.67 -1.52 -45.76
CA SER A 72 18.29 -2.21 -44.62
C SER A 72 19.54 -1.51 -44.07
N LEU A 73 20.26 -0.74 -44.90
CA LEU A 73 21.48 -0.02 -44.50
C LEU A 73 21.19 1.37 -43.92
N ARG A 74 20.05 2.00 -44.28
CA ARG A 74 19.65 3.30 -43.73
C ARG A 74 19.19 3.23 -42.26
N VAL A 75 18.68 2.08 -41.81
CA VAL A 75 18.29 1.88 -40.40
C VAL A 75 19.54 1.74 -39.51
N ALA A 76 20.61 1.13 -40.03
CA ALA A 76 21.84 0.88 -39.28
C ALA A 76 22.68 2.15 -39.01
N ALA A 77 22.60 3.17 -39.86
CA ALA A 77 23.45 4.37 -39.75
C ALA A 77 22.85 5.50 -38.88
N GLY A 78 21.57 5.43 -38.51
CA GLY A 78 20.90 6.50 -37.75
C GLY A 78 19.74 6.05 -36.87
N GLY A 79 19.60 4.74 -36.64
CA GLY A 79 18.62 4.17 -35.70
C GLY A 79 19.08 4.28 -34.25
N ALA A 80 18.13 4.26 -33.32
CA ALA A 80 18.42 4.11 -31.90
C ALA A 80 18.92 2.68 -31.63
N TYR A 81 19.89 2.55 -30.73
CA TYR A 81 20.38 1.26 -30.27
C TYR A 81 19.75 0.90 -28.93
N THR A 82 19.14 -0.27 -28.78
CA THR A 82 18.52 -0.70 -27.52
C THR A 82 19.20 -1.97 -27.00
N ARG A 83 19.70 -1.91 -25.77
CA ARG A 83 20.22 -3.05 -25.01
C ARG A 83 19.20 -3.46 -23.95
N ARG A 84 18.89 -4.75 -23.88
CA ARG A 84 17.96 -5.34 -22.90
C ARG A 84 18.75 -6.11 -21.83
N VAL A 85 18.57 -5.74 -20.56
CA VAL A 85 19.23 -6.38 -19.42
C VAL A 85 18.19 -7.18 -18.63
N PRO A 86 18.31 -8.52 -18.55
CA PRO A 86 17.33 -9.35 -17.86
C PRO A 86 17.39 -9.14 -16.36
N LEU A 87 16.21 -8.99 -15.72
CA LEU A 87 16.05 -8.84 -14.28
C LEU A 87 15.13 -9.93 -13.72
N GLN A 88 15.30 -10.22 -12.44
CA GLN A 88 14.38 -11.01 -11.62
C GLN A 88 13.98 -10.19 -10.40
N LEU A 89 12.69 -9.84 -10.32
CA LEU A 89 12.18 -8.86 -9.38
C LEU A 89 11.32 -9.50 -8.29
N TRP A 90 11.61 -9.19 -7.04
CA TRP A 90 10.62 -9.29 -5.96
C TRP A 90 9.70 -8.09 -6.00
N THR A 91 8.42 -8.27 -5.69
CA THR A 91 7.44 -7.19 -5.61
C THR A 91 7.18 -6.81 -4.16
N ALA A 92 7.18 -5.51 -3.85
CA ALA A 92 6.82 -4.95 -2.56
C ALA A 92 5.63 -4.01 -2.74
N VAL A 93 4.44 -4.52 -2.45
CA VAL A 93 3.16 -3.77 -2.56
C VAL A 93 2.47 -3.70 -1.19
N LEU A 94 2.61 -4.76 -0.39
CA LEU A 94 2.02 -4.83 0.95
C LEU A 94 2.80 -3.94 1.93
N PRO A 95 2.17 -3.37 2.97
CA PRO A 95 2.80 -2.33 3.78
C PRO A 95 4.04 -2.84 4.53
N TRP A 96 4.02 -4.09 5.00
CA TRP A 96 5.17 -4.73 5.61
C TRP A 96 6.29 -5.06 4.61
N GLU A 97 5.97 -5.28 3.32
CA GLU A 97 6.99 -5.48 2.28
C GLU A 97 7.64 -4.13 1.93
N VAL A 98 6.85 -3.08 1.77
CA VAL A 98 7.33 -1.72 1.46
C VAL A 98 8.17 -1.15 2.59
N GLN A 99 7.73 -1.28 3.85
CA GLN A 99 8.49 -0.81 5.01
C GLN A 99 9.82 -1.56 5.17
N ARG A 100 9.83 -2.85 4.84
CA ARG A 100 10.98 -3.73 5.07
C ARG A 100 12.00 -3.69 3.93
N GLY A 101 11.55 -3.68 2.69
CA GLY A 101 12.40 -3.74 1.50
C GLY A 101 13.49 -4.82 1.59
N LEU A 102 14.73 -4.42 1.30
CA LEU A 102 15.93 -5.26 1.37
C LEU A 102 16.58 -5.34 2.77
N SER A 103 15.92 -4.85 3.82
CA SER A 103 16.47 -4.90 5.19
C SER A 103 16.79 -6.35 5.63
N MET A 104 17.99 -6.52 6.19
CA MET A 104 18.58 -7.79 6.64
C MET A 104 18.49 -8.94 5.62
N SER A 105 18.44 -8.62 4.33
CA SER A 105 18.35 -9.59 3.24
C SER A 105 19.49 -9.35 2.25
N GLU A 106 20.03 -10.44 1.69
CA GLU A 106 21.03 -10.38 0.63
C GLU A 106 20.33 -10.39 -0.73
N LEU A 107 20.74 -9.50 -1.64
CA LEU A 107 20.15 -9.40 -2.98
C LEU A 107 20.88 -10.37 -3.92
N ARG A 108 20.51 -11.65 -3.82
CA ARG A 108 20.99 -12.73 -4.70
C ARG A 108 19.87 -13.69 -5.07
N LEU A 109 19.94 -14.26 -6.27
CA LEU A 109 19.00 -15.29 -6.72
C LEU A 109 19.37 -16.65 -6.14
N SER A 110 18.38 -17.51 -5.97
CA SER A 110 18.59 -18.92 -5.58
C SER A 110 19.34 -19.65 -6.70
N SER A 111 20.37 -20.43 -6.34
CA SER A 111 21.20 -21.19 -7.31
C SER A 111 20.37 -22.12 -8.20
N THR A 112 19.24 -22.63 -7.69
CA THR A 112 18.29 -23.47 -8.43
C THR A 112 17.69 -22.80 -9.66
N LEU A 113 17.64 -21.47 -9.73
CA LEU A 113 17.14 -20.73 -10.89
C LEU A 113 18.21 -20.63 -12.00
N MET A 114 19.49 -20.78 -11.66
CA MET A 114 20.60 -20.73 -12.62
C MET A 114 20.78 -22.08 -13.34
N ASP A 115 20.60 -23.20 -12.64
CA ASP A 115 20.79 -24.56 -13.17
C ASP A 115 19.69 -25.03 -14.14
N ALA A 116 18.52 -24.39 -14.16
CA ALA A 116 17.47 -24.72 -15.12
C ALA A 116 17.89 -24.46 -16.59
N SER A 117 18.95 -23.68 -16.81
CA SER A 117 19.46 -23.32 -18.13
C SER A 117 20.32 -24.41 -18.79
N ASP A 118 20.81 -25.40 -18.02
CA ASP A 118 21.74 -26.43 -18.51
C ASP A 118 21.15 -27.87 -18.58
N SER A 119 19.85 -28.04 -18.32
CA SER A 119 19.18 -29.33 -18.46
C SER A 119 18.73 -29.62 -19.90
N LYS A 120 19.69 -29.65 -20.84
CA LYS A 120 19.47 -30.05 -22.24
C LYS A 120 19.46 -31.57 -22.47
N GLN A 121 19.22 -32.39 -21.44
CA GLN A 121 19.29 -33.87 -21.53
C GLN A 121 18.08 -34.67 -21.06
N GLU A 122 16.98 -34.05 -20.61
CA GLU A 122 15.72 -34.77 -20.29
C GLU A 122 14.54 -34.30 -21.14
N ALA A 123 14.71 -34.24 -22.47
CA ALA A 123 13.65 -33.91 -23.42
C ALA A 123 13.35 -35.07 -24.41
N LYS A 124 13.55 -36.32 -23.98
CA LYS A 124 13.39 -37.50 -24.85
C LYS A 124 12.38 -38.55 -24.40
N LYS A 125 11.53 -38.26 -23.38
CA LYS A 125 10.52 -39.22 -22.89
C LYS A 125 9.10 -38.70 -22.69
N GLU A 126 8.79 -37.43 -22.94
CA GLU A 126 7.41 -36.91 -22.81
C GLU A 126 6.70 -36.61 -24.15
N ASN A 127 7.28 -37.06 -25.27
CA ASN A 127 6.77 -36.75 -26.62
C ASN A 127 5.61 -37.65 -27.11
N GLU A 128 4.90 -38.36 -26.23
CA GLU A 128 3.78 -39.23 -26.63
C GLU A 128 2.43 -38.93 -25.94
N ASN A 129 2.34 -37.98 -24.98
CA ASN A 129 1.13 -37.85 -24.16
C ASN A 129 0.31 -36.55 -24.32
N CYS A 130 0.70 -35.59 -25.17
CA CYS A 130 -0.05 -34.33 -25.37
C CYS A 130 -0.85 -34.26 -26.69
N ARG A 131 -1.03 -35.38 -27.39
CA ARG A 131 -1.77 -35.41 -28.66
C ARG A 131 -3.29 -35.61 -28.54
N TYR A 132 -3.83 -35.73 -27.32
CA TYR A 132 -5.24 -36.06 -27.08
C TYR A 132 -6.11 -34.94 -26.47
N ALA A 133 -5.58 -33.74 -26.24
CA ALA A 133 -6.32 -32.65 -25.58
C ALA A 133 -6.84 -31.54 -26.51
N ARG A 134 -7.01 -31.82 -27.82
CA ARG A 134 -7.35 -30.78 -28.82
C ARG A 134 -8.66 -31.01 -29.59
N GLU A 135 -9.61 -31.79 -29.06
CA GLU A 135 -10.82 -32.16 -29.81
C GLU A 135 -12.13 -32.24 -29.00
N MET A 136 -12.19 -31.57 -27.84
CA MET A 136 -13.44 -31.22 -27.15
C MET A 136 -13.19 -29.81 -26.59
N GLN A 137 -13.94 -28.76 -26.89
CA GLN A 137 -15.38 -28.70 -26.80
C GLN A 137 -15.83 -27.48 -27.62
N GLU A 138 -16.71 -27.75 -28.56
CA GLU A 138 -17.41 -26.81 -29.42
C GLU A 138 -18.45 -25.99 -28.63
N GLU A 139 -18.74 -24.80 -29.17
CA GLU A 139 -20.00 -24.04 -29.10
C GLU A 139 -20.52 -23.56 -27.73
N GLU A 140 -20.28 -22.27 -27.44
CA GLU A 140 -21.24 -21.45 -26.71
C GLU A 140 -21.34 -20.08 -27.42
N GLU A 141 -22.51 -19.84 -28.04
CA GLU A 141 -22.84 -18.66 -28.83
C GLU A 141 -23.00 -17.40 -27.97
N ASP A 142 -22.35 -16.30 -28.38
CA ASP A 142 -22.49 -14.97 -27.80
C ASP A 142 -23.89 -14.36 -28.10
N PRO A 143 -24.70 -14.03 -27.07
CA PRO A 143 -26.03 -13.47 -27.24
C PRO A 143 -26.08 -11.96 -27.52
N PHE A 144 -24.94 -11.25 -27.66
CA PHE A 144 -24.92 -9.79 -27.90
C PHE A 144 -24.29 -9.38 -29.25
N GLY A 145 -24.51 -10.21 -30.27
CA GLY A 145 -24.08 -9.99 -31.66
C GLY A 145 -23.98 -8.53 -32.12
N VAL A 146 -22.74 -8.04 -32.18
CA VAL A 146 -22.35 -6.92 -33.02
C VAL A 146 -21.39 -7.45 -34.08
N VAL A 147 -21.97 -7.73 -35.25
CA VAL A 147 -21.30 -8.21 -36.45
C VAL A 147 -20.46 -7.08 -37.03
N THR A 148 -19.14 -7.24 -37.06
CA THR A 148 -18.29 -6.47 -37.98
C THR A 148 -17.66 -7.46 -38.97
N ALA A 149 -18.08 -7.35 -40.24
CA ALA A 149 -17.71 -8.24 -41.33
C ALA A 149 -16.20 -8.17 -41.69
N PRO A 150 -15.60 -9.26 -42.20
CA PRO A 150 -14.20 -9.27 -42.61
C PRO A 150 -14.03 -8.62 -43.99
N SER A 151 -13.56 -7.37 -44.03
CA SER A 151 -13.16 -6.73 -45.28
C SER A 151 -11.73 -7.13 -45.66
N LYS A 152 -11.59 -8.02 -46.66
CA LYS A 152 -10.41 -8.09 -47.51
C LYS A 152 -10.29 -6.77 -48.28
N SER A 153 -9.33 -5.93 -47.92
CA SER A 153 -8.91 -4.81 -48.77
C SER A 153 -7.42 -4.56 -48.61
N THR A 154 -6.75 -4.75 -49.73
CA THR A 154 -5.35 -4.48 -50.07
C THR A 154 -5.01 -3.00 -49.83
N ASN A 155 -3.75 -2.74 -49.48
CA ASN A 155 -3.03 -1.45 -49.51
C ASN A 155 -3.30 -0.45 -48.38
N GLY A 156 -2.35 -0.38 -47.45
CA GLY A 156 -2.25 0.67 -46.43
C GLY A 156 -1.17 0.39 -45.40
N ALA A 157 0.06 0.16 -45.86
CA ALA A 157 1.21 -0.12 -45.00
C ALA A 157 1.56 1.10 -44.13
N MET A 158 1.05 1.15 -42.89
CA MET A 158 1.67 1.94 -41.84
C MET A 158 2.86 1.15 -41.30
N ARG A 159 4.04 1.48 -41.83
CA ARG A 159 5.33 0.96 -41.37
C ARG A 159 5.55 1.35 -39.90
N THR A 160 5.36 0.41 -38.99
CA THR A 160 6.11 0.39 -37.73
C THR A 160 7.60 0.29 -38.07
N PRO A 161 8.47 1.14 -37.50
CA PRO A 161 9.90 1.01 -37.73
C PRO A 161 10.37 -0.32 -37.12
N PRO A 162 11.18 -1.13 -37.83
CA PRO A 162 11.71 -2.36 -37.26
C PRO A 162 12.76 -1.99 -36.20
N CYS A 163 12.43 -2.19 -34.94
CA CYS A 163 13.42 -2.18 -33.87
C CYS A 163 14.28 -3.44 -34.04
N GLY A 164 15.50 -3.25 -34.56
CA GLY A 164 16.48 -4.32 -34.75
C GLY A 164 16.91 -4.85 -33.40
N THR A 165 16.26 -5.92 -32.94
CA THR A 165 16.63 -6.68 -31.75
C THR A 165 17.81 -7.58 -32.14
N ASN A 166 19.03 -7.12 -31.88
CA ASN A 166 20.17 -8.03 -31.84
C ASN A 166 20.02 -8.88 -30.57
N ALA A 167 19.83 -10.19 -30.75
CA ALA A 167 19.82 -11.17 -29.67
C ALA A 167 21.17 -11.17 -28.96
N ALA A 168 21.29 -10.39 -27.88
CA ALA A 168 22.43 -10.43 -26.98
C ALA A 168 22.49 -11.80 -26.29
N ALA A 169 23.70 -12.34 -26.15
CA ALA A 169 23.98 -13.59 -25.46
C ALA A 169 23.22 -13.67 -24.13
N VAL A 170 22.67 -14.85 -23.81
CA VAL A 170 21.87 -15.10 -22.59
C VAL A 170 22.71 -14.77 -21.36
N THR A 171 22.60 -13.54 -20.87
CA THR A 171 23.17 -13.12 -19.61
C THR A 171 22.25 -13.59 -18.48
N ALA A 172 22.85 -14.09 -17.40
CA ALA A 172 22.10 -14.44 -16.20
C ALA A 172 21.31 -13.20 -15.71
N PRO A 173 20.05 -13.37 -15.24
CA PRO A 173 19.26 -12.25 -14.77
C PRO A 173 19.85 -11.64 -13.50
N PHE A 174 19.77 -10.31 -13.40
CA PHE A 174 20.15 -9.59 -12.18
C PHE A 174 18.99 -9.54 -11.18
N PRO A 175 19.23 -9.73 -9.87
CA PRO A 175 18.21 -9.59 -8.85
C PRO A 175 17.83 -8.11 -8.64
N GLY A 176 16.55 -7.85 -8.33
CA GLY A 176 16.08 -6.53 -7.93
C GLY A 176 14.78 -6.59 -7.14
N MET A 177 14.36 -5.47 -6.57
CA MET A 177 13.09 -5.33 -5.86
C MET A 177 12.32 -4.14 -6.41
N LEU A 178 11.06 -4.36 -6.77
CA LEU A 178 10.15 -3.34 -7.28
C LEU A 178 9.14 -2.97 -6.20
N PHE A 179 9.18 -1.71 -5.78
CA PHE A 179 8.21 -1.11 -4.87
C PHE A 179 7.14 -0.38 -5.67
N VAL A 180 5.88 -0.53 -5.25
CA VAL A 180 4.74 0.24 -5.78
C VAL A 180 4.18 1.08 -4.64
N MET A 181 4.35 2.39 -4.75
CA MET A 181 3.83 3.36 -3.79
C MET A 181 2.38 3.68 -4.13
N ASP A 182 1.52 3.78 -3.12
CA ASP A 182 0.18 4.32 -3.33
C ASP A 182 0.21 5.81 -3.70
N VAL A 183 -0.89 6.28 -4.31
CA VAL A 183 -1.02 7.66 -4.78
C VAL A 183 -0.82 8.68 -3.66
N ASP A 184 -1.33 8.41 -2.46
CA ASP A 184 -1.22 9.32 -1.31
C ASP A 184 0.24 9.48 -0.85
N SER A 185 0.97 8.37 -0.82
CA SER A 185 2.39 8.29 -0.42
C SER A 185 3.28 8.96 -1.47
N ALA A 186 3.00 8.73 -2.76
CA ALA A 186 3.68 9.41 -3.85
C ALA A 186 3.39 10.94 -3.84
N ALA A 187 2.18 11.34 -3.46
CA ALA A 187 1.79 12.74 -3.30
C ALA A 187 2.45 13.44 -2.10
N GLN A 188 2.92 12.71 -1.09
CA GLN A 188 3.67 13.27 0.03
C GLN A 188 5.18 13.44 -0.26
N GLY A 189 5.66 12.79 -1.33
CA GLY A 189 7.08 12.73 -1.68
C GLY A 189 7.70 11.43 -1.20
N VAL A 190 8.32 10.71 -2.14
CA VAL A 190 8.90 9.39 -1.90
C VAL A 190 10.33 9.54 -1.39
N SER A 191 10.66 8.89 -0.28
CA SER A 191 12.02 8.83 0.25
C SER A 191 12.36 7.45 0.79
N PHE A 192 13.48 6.90 0.33
CA PHE A 192 14.02 5.61 0.77
C PHE A 192 15.26 5.84 1.61
N TRP A 193 15.55 4.92 2.54
CA TRP A 193 16.71 5.00 3.43
C TRP A 193 17.41 3.65 3.48
N SER A 194 18.71 3.64 3.80
CA SER A 194 19.52 2.40 3.86
C SER A 194 19.26 1.56 5.13
N GLY A 195 17.99 1.25 5.42
CA GLY A 195 17.57 0.50 6.59
C GLY A 195 18.10 -0.91 6.58
N ALA A 196 19.10 -1.21 7.40
CA ALA A 196 19.68 -2.55 7.59
C ALA A 196 20.01 -3.34 6.31
N ILE A 197 20.25 -2.67 5.19
CA ILE A 197 20.70 -3.33 3.96
C ILE A 197 22.10 -3.91 4.15
N THR A 198 22.38 -5.07 3.56
CA THR A 198 23.67 -5.78 3.76
C THR A 198 24.71 -5.45 2.69
N GLN A 199 24.28 -4.86 1.57
CA GLN A 199 25.11 -4.54 0.43
C GLN A 199 24.71 -3.17 -0.15
N PRO A 200 25.62 -2.46 -0.84
CA PRO A 200 25.28 -1.27 -1.59
C PRO A 200 24.26 -1.57 -2.69
N ILE A 201 23.28 -0.68 -2.86
CA ILE A 201 22.22 -0.81 -3.87
C ILE A 201 22.07 0.47 -4.68
N ASP A 202 21.59 0.29 -5.90
CA ASP A 202 21.10 1.34 -6.79
C ASP A 202 19.60 1.50 -6.63
N VAL A 203 19.12 2.75 -6.68
CA VAL A 203 17.70 3.08 -6.54
C VAL A 203 17.26 3.91 -7.74
N ALA A 204 16.35 3.39 -8.55
CA ALA A 204 15.77 4.08 -9.69
C ALA A 204 14.30 4.43 -9.42
N PHE A 205 13.95 5.70 -9.55
CA PHE A 205 12.59 6.21 -9.43
C PHE A 205 11.94 6.24 -10.80
N ILE A 206 10.81 5.55 -10.93
CA ILE A 206 10.18 5.21 -12.20
C ILE A 206 8.75 5.76 -12.22
N SER A 207 8.40 6.38 -13.35
CA SER A 207 7.05 6.86 -13.63
C SER A 207 6.48 6.14 -14.87
N PRO A 208 5.20 5.73 -14.86
CA PRO A 208 4.54 5.29 -16.08
C PRO A 208 4.28 6.51 -16.97
N ILE A 209 4.81 6.50 -18.18
CA ILE A 209 4.68 7.59 -19.16
C ILE A 209 3.95 7.06 -20.39
N GLU A 210 2.90 7.79 -20.75
CA GLU A 210 2.17 7.61 -21.99
C GLU A 210 2.75 8.51 -23.10
N PRO A 211 2.87 8.02 -24.34
CA PRO A 211 3.22 8.85 -25.48
C PRO A 211 2.33 10.10 -25.58
N ALA A 212 2.87 11.23 -26.05
CA ALA A 212 2.13 12.49 -26.16
C ALA A 212 0.78 12.36 -26.90
N VAL A 213 0.69 11.44 -27.88
CA VAL A 213 -0.53 11.16 -28.65
C VAL A 213 -1.61 10.51 -27.78
N THR A 214 -1.24 9.62 -26.85
CA THR A 214 -2.16 8.90 -25.95
C THR A 214 -2.27 9.55 -24.56
N ASN A 215 -1.51 10.62 -24.31
CA ASN A 215 -1.57 11.40 -23.07
C ASN A 215 -2.50 12.62 -23.15
N SER A 216 -3.37 12.70 -24.17
CA SER A 216 -4.39 13.75 -24.24
C SER A 216 -5.51 13.52 -23.22
N ARG A 217 -6.21 14.59 -22.81
CA ARG A 217 -7.35 14.53 -21.86
C ARG A 217 -8.42 13.50 -22.24
N SER A 218 -8.72 13.33 -23.52
CA SER A 218 -9.75 12.37 -23.97
C SER A 218 -9.38 10.92 -23.67
N PHE A 219 -8.10 10.55 -23.84
CA PHE A 219 -7.60 9.22 -23.49
C PHE A 219 -7.47 9.05 -21.97
N GLN A 220 -7.10 10.10 -21.24
CA GLN A 220 -7.10 10.07 -19.78
C GLN A 220 -8.51 9.83 -19.21
N GLU A 221 -9.53 10.55 -19.70
CA GLU A 221 -10.93 10.33 -19.33
C GLU A 221 -11.41 8.92 -19.72
N LEU A 222 -10.98 8.39 -20.87
CA LEU A 222 -11.29 7.01 -21.27
C LEU A 222 -10.70 5.99 -20.30
N ARG A 223 -9.43 6.14 -19.91
CA ARG A 223 -8.78 5.26 -18.93
C ARG A 223 -9.47 5.33 -17.56
N GLN A 224 -9.81 6.53 -17.10
CA GLN A 224 -10.58 6.71 -15.86
C GLN A 224 -11.94 6.01 -15.88
N ARG A 225 -12.68 6.10 -17.00
CA ARG A 225 -13.95 5.38 -17.17
C ARG A 225 -13.77 3.87 -17.21
N GLN A 226 -12.70 3.38 -17.84
CA GLN A 226 -12.39 1.94 -17.88
C GLN A 226 -12.07 1.41 -16.48
N LEU A 227 -11.23 2.11 -15.71
CA LEU A 227 -10.93 1.76 -14.31
C LEU A 227 -12.21 1.71 -13.47
N ALA A 228 -13.03 2.76 -13.54
CA ALA A 228 -14.30 2.81 -12.82
C ALA A 228 -15.26 1.68 -13.21
N ALA A 229 -15.25 1.25 -14.48
CA ALA A 229 -16.07 0.14 -14.96
C ALA A 229 -15.56 -1.22 -14.44
N VAL A 230 -14.24 -1.46 -14.45
CA VAL A 230 -13.61 -2.68 -13.92
C VAL A 230 -13.88 -2.84 -12.42
N GLU A 231 -13.95 -1.73 -11.69
CA GLU A 231 -14.20 -1.69 -10.25
C GLU A 231 -15.68 -1.83 -9.87
N GLY A 232 -16.59 -1.98 -10.84
CA GLY A 232 -18.02 -2.13 -10.60
C GLY A 232 -18.77 -0.83 -10.30
N GLY A 233 -18.19 0.33 -10.67
CA GLY A 233 -18.71 1.68 -10.44
C GLY A 233 -19.80 2.13 -11.43
N GLY A 234 -20.89 1.37 -11.53
CA GLY A 234 -22.08 1.70 -12.35
C GLY A 234 -23.24 2.33 -11.59
N ARG A 235 -23.08 2.68 -10.30
CA ARG A 235 -24.13 3.35 -9.50
C ARG A 235 -23.57 4.61 -8.85
N SER A 236 -23.66 5.71 -9.60
CA SER A 236 -23.71 7.08 -9.08
C SER A 236 -24.69 7.10 -7.91
N GLY A 237 -24.23 7.41 -6.69
CA GLY A 237 -25.07 7.16 -5.52
C GLY A 237 -24.51 7.51 -4.15
N VAL A 238 -23.95 6.54 -3.41
CA VAL A 238 -24.10 6.59 -1.93
C VAL A 238 -22.93 6.03 -1.09
N ASP A 239 -21.82 5.51 -1.63
CA ASP A 239 -20.76 4.94 -0.76
C ASP A 239 -19.35 5.50 -1.05
N GLU A 240 -19.03 6.66 -0.49
CA GLU A 240 -17.63 7.15 -0.37
C GLU A 240 -16.71 6.10 0.29
N LYS A 241 -17.26 5.24 1.16
CA LYS A 241 -16.49 4.16 1.80
C LYS A 241 -16.03 3.06 0.83
N ARG A 242 -16.70 2.87 -0.31
CA ARG A 242 -16.24 1.92 -1.33
C ARG A 242 -15.07 2.44 -2.14
N ALA A 243 -14.93 3.77 -2.29
CA ALA A 243 -13.76 4.36 -2.95
C ALA A 243 -12.44 4.00 -2.23
N VAL A 244 -12.50 3.68 -0.94
CA VAL A 244 -11.34 3.29 -0.13
C VAL A 244 -10.75 1.92 -0.53
N HIS A 245 -11.56 1.01 -1.09
CA HIS A 245 -11.15 -0.35 -1.44
C HIS A 245 -10.76 -0.50 -2.91
N ASN A 246 -10.16 0.55 -3.48
CA ASN A 246 -9.96 0.68 -4.91
C ASN A 246 -8.53 0.29 -5.36
N ILE A 247 -8.41 -0.57 -6.38
CA ILE A 247 -7.14 -0.91 -7.04
C ILE A 247 -6.49 0.33 -7.69
N ALA A 248 -7.28 1.31 -8.12
CA ALA A 248 -6.80 2.62 -8.60
C ALA A 248 -5.93 3.37 -7.57
N ARG A 249 -5.94 2.96 -6.28
CA ARG A 249 -4.97 3.42 -5.28
C ARG A 249 -3.51 3.15 -5.69
N PHE A 250 -3.27 2.08 -6.45
CA PHE A 250 -1.94 1.68 -6.91
C PHE A 250 -1.73 1.98 -8.40
N PHE A 251 -2.77 1.85 -9.22
CA PHE A 251 -2.70 2.01 -10.69
C PHE A 251 -3.71 3.03 -11.21
N PRO A 252 -3.61 4.31 -10.81
CA PRO A 252 -4.62 5.32 -11.14
C PRO A 252 -4.70 5.64 -12.64
N ASP A 253 -3.65 5.30 -13.40
CA ASP A 253 -3.56 5.55 -14.84
C ASP A 253 -3.89 4.31 -15.66
N GLY A 254 -4.20 3.17 -15.03
CA GLY A 254 -4.39 1.90 -15.73
C GLY A 254 -3.12 1.41 -16.41
N GLU A 255 -1.95 1.76 -15.85
CA GLU A 255 -0.64 1.56 -16.48
C GLU A 255 -0.24 0.07 -16.64
N LEU A 256 -0.94 -0.86 -16.00
CA LEU A 256 -0.69 -2.29 -16.24
C LEU A 256 -1.39 -2.79 -17.52
N ASP A 257 -2.52 -2.16 -17.87
CA ASP A 257 -3.39 -2.58 -18.97
C ASP A 257 -3.22 -1.72 -20.23
N SER A 258 -2.66 -0.51 -20.09
CA SER A 258 -2.32 0.32 -21.24
C SER A 258 -1.23 -0.35 -22.10
N PRO A 259 -1.48 -0.54 -23.42
CA PRO A 259 -0.50 -1.15 -24.32
C PRO A 259 0.64 -0.19 -24.72
N THR A 260 0.45 1.12 -24.54
CA THR A 260 1.40 2.16 -25.00
C THR A 260 2.26 2.73 -23.89
N VAL A 261 1.94 2.43 -22.63
CA VAL A 261 2.66 2.95 -21.47
C VAL A 261 4.09 2.41 -21.40
N THR A 262 4.99 3.28 -20.98
CA THR A 262 6.41 2.94 -20.75
C THR A 262 6.79 3.29 -19.33
N PHE A 263 7.45 2.39 -18.60
CA PHE A 263 7.92 2.67 -17.25
C PHE A 263 9.30 3.30 -17.33
N ALA A 264 9.37 4.62 -17.39
CA ALA A 264 10.61 5.37 -17.62
C ALA A 264 11.29 5.77 -16.31
N VAL A 265 12.60 5.55 -16.21
CA VAL A 265 13.41 6.00 -15.08
C VAL A 265 13.55 7.53 -15.14
N GLN A 266 12.97 8.22 -14.16
CA GLN A 266 13.00 9.69 -14.07
C GLN A 266 14.22 10.19 -13.33
N SER A 267 14.62 9.47 -12.29
CA SER A 267 15.80 9.82 -11.50
C SER A 267 16.41 8.58 -10.87
N TYR A 268 17.65 8.75 -10.45
CA TYR A 268 18.48 7.67 -9.96
C TYR A 268 19.31 8.15 -8.77
N SER A 269 19.45 7.29 -7.78
CA SER A 269 20.28 7.49 -6.59
C SER A 269 20.85 6.15 -6.14
N HIS A 270 21.51 6.14 -5.00
CA HIS A 270 22.08 4.94 -4.43
C HIS A 270 21.99 4.94 -2.92
N LEU A 271 22.09 3.75 -2.32
CA LEU A 271 22.09 3.57 -0.88
C LEU A 271 23.24 2.66 -0.48
N ASP A 272 24.09 3.17 0.42
CA ASP A 272 25.18 2.39 0.99
C ASP A 272 24.77 1.87 2.38
N PRO A 273 25.18 0.63 2.74
CA PRO A 273 24.88 0.05 4.05
C PRO A 273 25.57 0.88 5.15
N PHE A 274 24.88 1.07 6.28
CA PHE A 274 25.50 1.75 7.41
C PHE A 274 26.74 0.96 7.91
N PRO A 275 27.87 1.63 8.24
CA PRO A 275 29.06 0.96 8.74
C PRO A 275 28.76 0.18 10.03
N ARG A 276 28.66 -1.14 9.87
CA ARG A 276 28.28 -2.13 10.88
C ARG A 276 26.88 -1.88 11.47
N CYS A 277 26.01 -2.88 11.39
CA CYS A 277 24.85 -2.99 12.29
C CYS A 277 25.29 -3.32 13.73
N ASP A 278 26.39 -2.71 14.21
CA ASP A 278 27.02 -3.00 15.49
C ASP A 278 26.44 -2.10 16.58
N LYS A 279 25.55 -2.70 17.38
CA LYS A 279 25.37 -2.74 18.86
C LYS A 279 25.77 -1.56 19.77
N THR A 280 26.29 -0.44 19.29
CA THR A 280 26.71 0.70 20.12
C THR A 280 26.09 1.98 19.60
N GLY A 281 25.17 2.55 20.37
CA GLY A 281 24.41 3.76 20.09
C GLY A 281 25.27 5.01 19.84
N GLY A 282 25.75 5.16 18.61
CA GLY A 282 26.37 6.37 18.11
C GLY A 282 25.32 7.31 17.52
N THR A 283 25.23 8.50 18.11
CA THR A 283 24.33 9.65 17.83
C THR A 283 24.44 10.29 16.44
N ARG A 284 24.97 9.58 15.43
CA ARG A 284 25.00 10.12 14.06
C ARG A 284 23.68 9.84 13.36
N ARG A 285 22.95 10.92 13.02
CA ARG A 285 21.75 10.92 12.18
C ARG A 285 21.93 9.91 11.03
N ARG A 286 21.21 8.78 11.10
CA ARG A 286 21.09 7.79 10.03
C ARG A 286 20.30 8.43 8.88
N GLN A 287 20.96 9.25 8.06
CA GLN A 287 20.32 10.01 6.99
C GLN A 287 21.05 9.78 5.67
N HIS A 288 21.26 8.51 5.30
CA HIS A 288 21.53 8.18 3.91
C HIS A 288 20.18 7.94 3.23
N LEU A 289 19.69 8.97 2.54
CA LEU A 289 18.38 8.98 1.90
C LEU A 289 18.52 9.00 0.38
N ALA A 290 17.70 8.21 -0.29
CA ALA A 290 17.47 8.29 -1.73
C ALA A 290 16.12 8.97 -1.95
N GLN A 291 16.10 10.02 -2.77
CA GLN A 291 14.91 10.77 -3.15
C GLN A 291 14.96 11.09 -4.65
N PRO A 292 13.80 11.31 -5.29
CA PRO A 292 13.78 11.77 -6.67
C PRO A 292 14.55 13.08 -6.85
N ALA A 293 15.22 13.24 -7.99
CA ALA A 293 15.88 14.50 -8.32
C ALA A 293 14.83 15.65 -8.34
N GLY A 294 15.13 16.78 -7.68
CA GLY A 294 14.19 17.90 -7.56
C GLY A 294 13.25 17.85 -6.34
N ALA A 295 13.38 16.85 -5.45
CA ALA A 295 12.56 16.74 -4.23
C ALA A 295 12.88 17.79 -3.13
N ASP A 296 13.80 18.74 -3.37
CA ASP A 296 14.14 19.76 -2.38
C ASP A 296 12.93 20.65 -2.09
N ARG A 297 12.55 20.66 -0.80
CA ARG A 297 11.29 21.16 -0.19
C ARG A 297 10.83 22.60 -0.54
N ARG A 298 11.56 23.37 -1.34
CA ARG A 298 11.18 24.74 -1.70
C ARG A 298 10.28 24.82 -2.93
N ASP A 299 10.27 23.80 -3.80
CA ASP A 299 9.46 23.84 -5.03
C ASP A 299 8.09 23.15 -4.88
N ALA A 300 7.93 22.28 -3.88
CA ALA A 300 6.63 21.64 -3.58
C ALA A 300 5.53 22.61 -3.12
N ALA A 301 5.90 23.81 -2.64
CA ALA A 301 4.94 24.85 -2.25
C ALA A 301 4.38 25.64 -3.44
N PHE A 302 5.01 25.56 -4.63
CA PHE A 302 4.54 26.20 -5.86
C PHE A 302 3.85 25.25 -6.82
N ALA A 303 3.90 23.93 -6.58
CA ALA A 303 3.19 22.90 -7.36
C ALA A 303 1.72 22.69 -6.93
N ALA A 304 1.18 23.52 -6.05
CA ALA A 304 -0.21 23.46 -5.59
C ALA A 304 -1.21 24.04 -6.61
N ASP A 305 -0.73 24.59 -7.72
CA ASP A 305 -1.54 25.20 -8.78
C ASP A 305 -1.22 24.52 -10.13
N GLY A 306 -1.94 23.46 -10.47
CA GLY A 306 -2.01 22.90 -11.83
C GLY A 306 -1.25 21.59 -12.12
N ASP A 307 -2.01 20.49 -12.21
CA ASP A 307 -1.81 19.31 -13.09
C ASP A 307 -0.59 18.37 -12.91
N ASP A 308 0.42 18.66 -12.08
CA ASP A 308 1.65 17.84 -12.05
C ASP A 308 1.58 16.57 -11.16
N HIS A 309 0.38 16.13 -10.77
CA HIS A 309 0.20 14.88 -10.02
C HIS A 309 0.59 13.64 -10.84
N ASN A 310 0.50 13.72 -12.17
CA ASN A 310 0.72 12.58 -13.06
C ASN A 310 2.20 12.20 -13.23
N ASN A 311 3.15 13.08 -12.92
CA ASN A 311 4.57 12.81 -13.18
C ASN A 311 5.34 12.26 -11.99
N ARG A 312 4.72 12.16 -10.80
CA ARG A 312 5.43 11.73 -9.61
C ARG A 312 5.79 10.24 -9.68
N PRO A 313 7.04 9.86 -9.36
CA PRO A 313 7.45 8.47 -9.42
C PRO A 313 6.70 7.65 -8.38
N ARG A 314 5.95 6.65 -8.85
CA ARG A 314 5.19 5.70 -8.03
C ARG A 314 5.88 4.34 -7.92
N TYR A 315 6.81 4.06 -8.83
CA TYR A 315 7.56 2.82 -8.86
C TYR A 315 9.00 3.10 -8.44
N VAL A 316 9.56 2.24 -7.60
CA VAL A 316 10.97 2.32 -7.22
C VAL A 316 11.62 0.97 -7.45
N LEU A 317 12.70 0.95 -8.22
CA LEU A 317 13.50 -0.24 -8.48
C LEU A 317 14.79 -0.16 -7.65
N GLU A 318 14.94 -1.06 -6.69
CA GLU A 318 16.19 -1.32 -5.99
C GLU A 318 16.94 -2.48 -6.66
N THR A 319 18.23 -2.31 -6.92
CA THR A 319 19.05 -3.32 -7.59
C THR A 319 20.51 -3.30 -7.13
N THR A 320 21.33 -4.23 -7.61
CA THR A 320 22.76 -4.28 -7.31
C THR A 320 23.46 -2.98 -7.73
N ARG A 321 24.31 -2.44 -6.86
CA ARG A 321 25.07 -1.21 -7.13
C ARG A 321 25.86 -1.29 -8.43
N TYR A 322 25.83 -0.21 -9.20
CA TYR A 322 26.45 0.00 -10.51
C TYR A 322 25.76 -0.71 -11.68
N LEU A 323 24.65 -1.44 -11.47
CA LEU A 323 23.96 -2.11 -12.57
C LEU A 323 23.58 -1.12 -13.68
N ILE A 324 23.03 0.04 -13.31
CA ILE A 324 22.56 1.02 -14.30
C ILE A 324 23.74 1.64 -15.03
N ARG A 325 24.80 2.04 -14.29
CA ARG A 325 26.03 2.59 -14.89
C ARG A 325 26.64 1.60 -15.87
N ASP A 326 26.89 0.37 -15.43
CA ASP A 326 27.58 -0.65 -16.22
C ASP A 326 26.72 -1.05 -17.45
N SER A 327 25.40 -1.04 -17.31
CA SER A 327 24.47 -1.28 -18.44
C SER A 327 24.52 -0.15 -19.47
N VAL A 328 24.58 1.12 -19.03
CA VAL A 328 24.71 2.28 -19.92
C VAL A 328 26.06 2.30 -20.61
N GLU A 329 27.15 2.08 -19.87
CA GLU A 329 28.50 1.99 -20.45
C GLU A 329 28.59 0.90 -21.52
N THR A 330 28.05 -0.28 -21.23
CA THR A 330 28.03 -1.38 -22.20
C THR A 330 27.16 -1.03 -23.43
N ALA A 331 25.99 -0.43 -23.23
CA ALA A 331 25.12 -0.02 -24.33
C ALA A 331 25.78 1.05 -25.23
N LEU A 332 26.50 2.00 -24.63
CA LEU A 332 27.26 3.01 -25.37
C LEU A 332 28.43 2.38 -26.15
N GLN A 333 29.17 1.44 -25.55
CA GLN A 333 30.24 0.71 -26.22
C GLN A 333 29.72 -0.09 -27.42
N GLU A 334 28.62 -0.84 -27.25
CA GLU A 334 27.99 -1.61 -28.32
C GLU A 334 27.42 -0.70 -29.42
N CYS A 335 26.80 0.41 -29.06
CA CYS A 335 26.34 1.40 -30.02
C CYS A 335 27.50 2.00 -30.83
N ARG A 336 28.63 2.33 -30.18
CA ARG A 336 29.84 2.80 -30.86
C ARG A 336 30.40 1.73 -31.80
N GLN A 337 30.47 0.48 -31.34
CA GLN A 337 30.96 -0.63 -32.16
C GLN A 337 30.08 -0.87 -33.39
N GLN A 338 28.75 -0.87 -33.22
CA GLN A 338 27.81 -1.03 -34.34
C GLN A 338 27.94 0.11 -35.36
N ARG A 339 28.11 1.36 -34.90
CA ARG A 339 28.35 2.50 -35.81
C ARG A 339 29.69 2.39 -36.52
N ALA A 340 30.75 1.97 -35.84
CA ALA A 340 32.06 1.75 -36.45
C ALA A 340 32.00 0.64 -37.51
N THR A 341 31.34 -0.48 -37.22
CA THR A 341 31.12 -1.57 -38.18
C THR A 341 30.28 -1.12 -39.38
N ALA A 342 29.22 -0.34 -39.16
CA ALA A 342 28.39 0.21 -40.24
C ALA A 342 29.17 1.21 -41.11
N ALA A 343 30.00 2.07 -40.51
CA ALA A 343 30.86 3.00 -41.24
C ALA A 343 31.94 2.28 -42.07
N GLY A 344 32.54 1.22 -41.52
CA GLY A 344 33.49 0.37 -42.23
C GLY A 344 32.84 -0.38 -43.41
N ALA A 345 31.63 -0.89 -43.22
CA ALA A 345 30.86 -1.57 -44.29
C ALA A 345 30.46 -0.63 -45.44
N LEU A 346 30.35 0.67 -45.18
CA LEU A 346 30.05 1.71 -46.18
C LEU A 346 31.30 2.23 -46.93
N GLY A 347 32.47 1.59 -46.76
CA GLY A 347 33.66 1.89 -47.55
C GLY A 347 34.42 3.14 -47.11
N GLY A 348 34.33 3.53 -45.84
CA GLY A 348 35.13 4.62 -45.28
C GLY A 348 36.60 4.24 -45.12
N GLU A 349 37.40 4.42 -46.18
CA GLU A 349 38.86 4.34 -46.10
C GLU A 349 39.42 5.37 -45.10
N ASN A 350 39.99 4.88 -44.00
CA ASN A 350 41.19 5.36 -43.32
C ASN A 350 41.44 6.89 -43.26
N LYS A 351 40.45 7.69 -42.87
CA LYS A 351 40.73 8.96 -42.20
C LYS A 351 40.43 8.79 -40.73
N SER A 352 41.46 8.97 -39.91
CA SER A 352 41.41 9.07 -38.46
C SER A 352 40.37 10.11 -38.02
N VAL A 353 39.13 9.69 -37.85
CA VAL A 353 38.11 10.45 -37.12
C VAL A 353 38.33 10.15 -35.64
N HIS A 354 39.46 10.64 -35.12
CA HIS A 354 39.73 10.71 -33.69
C HIS A 354 38.90 11.88 -33.11
N GLU A 355 38.09 11.57 -32.10
CA GLU A 355 37.79 12.41 -30.92
C GLU A 355 36.85 13.63 -31.02
N GLY A 356 36.29 13.99 -32.18
CA GLY A 356 35.68 15.33 -32.31
C GLY A 356 34.16 15.52 -32.14
N ASN A 357 33.32 14.49 -32.06
CA ASN A 357 31.85 14.69 -32.17
C ASN A 357 31.01 13.75 -31.30
N GLU A 358 31.52 13.36 -30.13
CA GLU A 358 30.83 12.44 -29.21
C GLU A 358 29.83 13.14 -28.27
N GLU A 359 29.74 14.46 -28.27
CA GLU A 359 28.99 15.28 -27.29
C GLU A 359 27.45 15.26 -27.44
N GLY A 360 26.89 14.32 -28.20
CA GLY A 360 25.45 14.26 -28.45
C GLY A 360 24.93 12.85 -28.56
N MET A 361 24.98 12.05 -27.49
CA MET A 361 24.17 10.84 -27.41
C MET A 361 23.22 10.98 -26.22
N GLU A 362 21.93 10.80 -26.49
CA GLU A 362 20.90 10.77 -25.46
C GLU A 362 20.62 9.32 -25.06
N VAL A 363 20.48 9.05 -23.77
CA VAL A 363 20.22 7.71 -23.23
C VAL A 363 18.89 7.72 -22.50
N ILE A 364 17.99 6.83 -22.89
CA ILE A 364 16.69 6.63 -22.27
C ILE A 364 16.66 5.25 -21.61
N ILE A 365 16.26 5.20 -20.35
CA ILE A 365 16.19 3.96 -19.56
C ILE A 365 14.74 3.68 -19.21
N THR A 366 14.28 2.50 -19.58
CA THR A 366 12.90 2.03 -19.35
C THR A 366 12.89 0.64 -18.71
N LEU A 367 11.83 0.34 -17.97
CA LEU A 367 11.58 -0.96 -17.36
C LEU A 367 10.44 -1.65 -18.11
N GLU A 368 10.71 -2.84 -18.63
CA GLU A 368 9.69 -3.72 -19.20
C GLU A 368 9.26 -4.76 -18.18
N LEU A 369 7.98 -4.73 -17.81
CA LEU A 369 7.38 -5.72 -16.92
C LEU A 369 6.85 -6.91 -17.72
N SER A 370 7.15 -8.15 -17.31
CA SER A 370 6.53 -9.33 -17.90
C SER A 370 5.04 -9.43 -17.54
N ASP A 371 4.26 -10.16 -18.33
CA ASP A 371 2.84 -10.37 -18.04
C ASP A 371 2.60 -11.03 -16.68
N GLY A 372 3.47 -11.98 -16.29
CA GLY A 372 3.43 -12.62 -14.99
C GLY A 372 3.74 -11.67 -13.83
N LEU A 373 4.63 -10.69 -14.04
CA LEU A 373 4.90 -9.63 -13.06
C LEU A 373 3.73 -8.65 -12.95
N LYS A 374 3.13 -8.25 -14.08
CA LYS A 374 1.93 -7.40 -14.10
C LYS A 374 0.78 -8.06 -13.33
N GLU A 375 0.56 -9.35 -13.55
CA GLU A 375 -0.50 -10.09 -12.85
C GLU A 375 -0.22 -10.22 -11.34
N GLU A 376 1.02 -10.51 -10.94
CA GLU A 376 1.40 -10.51 -9.52
C GLU A 376 1.13 -9.14 -8.85
N LEU A 377 1.44 -8.04 -9.53
CA LEU A 377 1.16 -6.69 -9.03
C LEU A 377 -0.35 -6.43 -8.89
N ARG A 378 -1.17 -6.85 -9.87
CA ARG A 378 -2.64 -6.76 -9.78
C ARG A 378 -3.19 -7.58 -8.61
N GLU A 379 -2.75 -8.82 -8.46
CA GLU A 379 -3.23 -9.72 -7.41
C GLU A 379 -2.77 -9.27 -6.02
N LYS A 380 -1.54 -8.74 -5.87
CA LYS A 380 -1.11 -8.13 -4.61
C LYS A 380 -1.88 -6.84 -4.29
N ALA A 381 -2.19 -6.00 -5.27
CA ALA A 381 -3.03 -4.82 -5.07
C ALA A 381 -4.46 -5.21 -4.64
N ARG A 382 -5.05 -6.23 -5.28
CA ARG A 382 -6.33 -6.82 -4.87
C ARG A 382 -6.29 -7.42 -3.47
N LEU A 383 -5.20 -8.10 -3.11
CA LEU A 383 -5.00 -8.62 -1.77
C LEU A 383 -4.90 -7.47 -0.75
N TYR A 384 -4.19 -6.40 -1.08
CA TYR A 384 -4.12 -5.23 -0.22
C TYR A 384 -5.51 -4.65 0.05
N THR A 385 -6.28 -4.35 -1.00
CA THR A 385 -7.60 -3.72 -0.84
C THR A 385 -8.61 -4.65 -0.16
N ASN A 386 -8.63 -5.94 -0.50
CA ASN A 386 -9.65 -6.87 0.00
C ASN A 386 -9.29 -7.53 1.34
N TYR A 387 -8.02 -7.54 1.74
CA TYR A 387 -7.56 -8.22 2.95
C TYR A 387 -6.83 -7.29 3.92
N VAL A 388 -5.89 -6.48 3.46
CA VAL A 388 -5.10 -5.61 4.34
C VAL A 388 -5.95 -4.46 4.89
N MET A 389 -6.76 -3.80 4.06
CA MET A 389 -7.61 -2.69 4.52
C MET A 389 -8.62 -3.12 5.60
N PRO A 390 -9.41 -4.21 5.43
CA PRO A 390 -10.26 -4.72 6.52
C PRO A 390 -9.47 -5.17 7.74
N LEU A 391 -8.26 -5.72 7.56
CA LEU A 391 -7.38 -6.10 8.67
C LEU A 391 -6.94 -4.86 9.48
N GLU A 392 -6.57 -3.76 8.82
CA GLU A 392 -6.27 -2.50 9.48
C GLU A 392 -7.48 -1.92 10.22
N GLU A 393 -8.68 -1.99 9.65
CA GLU A 393 -9.90 -1.59 10.34
C GLU A 393 -10.14 -2.40 11.63
N HIS A 394 -9.92 -3.71 11.58
CA HIS A 394 -10.01 -4.58 12.77
C HIS A 394 -8.93 -4.25 13.80
N ILE A 395 -7.68 -4.03 13.39
CA ILE A 395 -6.59 -3.61 14.29
C ILE A 395 -6.95 -2.28 14.94
N ALA A 396 -7.35 -1.27 14.17
CA ALA A 396 -7.74 0.05 14.67
C ALA A 396 -8.93 -0.02 15.63
N TYR A 397 -9.92 -0.86 15.34
CA TYR A 397 -11.04 -1.14 16.25
C TYR A 397 -10.55 -1.72 17.58
N HIS A 398 -9.67 -2.72 17.53
CA HIS A 398 -9.12 -3.36 18.73
C HIS A 398 -8.22 -2.42 19.54
N ILE A 399 -7.39 -1.60 18.90
CA ILE A 399 -6.57 -0.57 19.57
C ILE A 399 -7.49 0.42 20.29
N ARG A 400 -8.53 0.92 19.61
CA ARG A 400 -9.53 1.82 20.21
C ARG A 400 -10.27 1.17 21.38
N HIS A 401 -10.70 -0.07 21.22
CA HIS A 401 -11.38 -0.82 22.27
C HIS A 401 -10.48 -1.05 23.50
N GLN A 402 -9.19 -1.38 23.30
CA GLN A 402 -8.21 -1.51 24.39
C GLN A 402 -7.90 -0.18 25.11
N ASN A 403 -8.23 0.96 24.49
CA ASN A 403 -7.97 2.29 25.06
C ASN A 403 -9.24 3.06 25.42
N SER A 404 -10.42 2.42 25.30
CA SER A 404 -11.71 2.97 25.69
C SER A 404 -12.22 2.25 26.94
N SER A 405 -12.91 2.97 27.83
CA SER A 405 -13.65 2.31 28.91
C SER A 405 -14.77 1.49 28.28
N VAL A 406 -14.86 0.21 28.65
CA VAL A 406 -16.03 -0.63 28.37
C VAL A 406 -17.20 -0.04 29.17
N VAL A 407 -17.84 1.00 28.65
CA VAL A 407 -19.19 1.39 29.08
C VAL A 407 -20.13 0.56 28.21
N GLY A 408 -20.19 -0.73 28.52
CA GLY A 408 -21.34 -1.54 28.18
C GLY A 408 -22.44 -1.15 29.14
N ASP A 409 -23.40 -0.36 28.65
CA ASP A 409 -24.73 -0.33 29.24
C ASP A 409 -25.21 -1.78 29.26
N GLY A 410 -25.23 -2.38 30.45
CA GLY A 410 -25.68 -3.73 30.72
C GLY A 410 -27.20 -3.88 30.63
N ASN A 411 -27.79 -3.40 29.54
CA ASN A 411 -29.20 -3.57 29.20
C ASN A 411 -29.34 -3.66 27.69
N ASN A 412 -29.13 -4.87 27.16
CA ASN A 412 -29.95 -5.47 26.11
C ASN A 412 -29.56 -6.94 25.94
N ASP A 413 -30.36 -7.77 26.61
CA ASP A 413 -30.92 -9.04 26.12
C ASP A 413 -30.00 -10.06 25.45
N ASP A 414 -29.68 -11.08 26.26
CA ASP A 414 -29.98 -12.48 25.99
C ASP A 414 -30.21 -12.87 24.52
N VAL A 415 -29.19 -13.50 23.93
CA VAL A 415 -29.39 -14.51 22.89
C VAL A 415 -29.03 -15.88 23.49
N PRO A 416 -30.00 -16.74 23.80
CA PRO A 416 -29.72 -18.07 24.31
C PRO A 416 -29.27 -18.97 23.17
N ARG A 417 -28.03 -19.45 23.28
CA ARG A 417 -27.47 -20.55 22.50
C ARG A 417 -28.22 -21.84 22.86
N ARG A 418 -29.12 -22.31 22.00
CA ARG A 418 -29.76 -23.63 22.12
C ARG A 418 -29.11 -24.63 21.16
N GLU A 419 -28.81 -25.79 21.74
CA GLU A 419 -28.15 -26.93 21.14
C GLU A 419 -28.98 -27.61 20.04
N MET A 420 -28.31 -27.93 18.94
CA MET A 420 -28.23 -29.25 18.29
C MET A 420 -29.51 -30.12 18.27
N GLY A 421 -30.08 -30.33 17.07
CA GLY A 421 -30.98 -31.47 16.83
C GLY A 421 -31.85 -31.40 15.56
N ALA A 422 -31.38 -32.08 14.52
CA ALA A 422 -32.15 -32.87 13.55
C ALA A 422 -33.14 -32.20 12.54
N GLU A 423 -32.73 -32.34 11.25
CA GLU A 423 -33.53 -32.88 10.12
C GLU A 423 -34.57 -32.03 9.36
N GLY A 424 -34.47 -32.10 8.01
CA GLY A 424 -35.56 -31.84 7.06
C GLY A 424 -35.42 -30.56 6.22
N LYS A 425 -34.61 -30.49 5.14
CA LYS A 425 -34.85 -30.95 3.75
C LYS A 425 -35.70 -29.97 2.91
N THR A 426 -35.19 -29.66 1.69
CA THR A 426 -35.75 -28.86 0.56
C THR A 426 -35.80 -27.34 0.77
N GLY A 427 -35.38 -26.46 -0.13
CA GLY A 427 -34.82 -26.54 -1.48
C GLY A 427 -34.56 -25.12 -2.00
N ASP A 428 -33.48 -24.97 -2.76
CA ASP A 428 -33.19 -24.03 -3.84
C ASP A 428 -33.21 -22.49 -3.66
N ASP A 429 -32.10 -21.93 -4.17
CA ASP A 429 -31.94 -20.70 -4.93
C ASP A 429 -31.57 -19.37 -4.25
N HIS A 430 -30.26 -19.12 -4.38
CA HIS A 430 -29.62 -17.94 -4.98
C HIS A 430 -29.57 -16.59 -4.25
N ALA A 431 -28.32 -16.25 -3.92
CA ALA A 431 -27.67 -14.94 -4.06
C ALA A 431 -28.15 -13.78 -3.18
N LEU A 432 -27.47 -13.57 -2.05
CA LEU A 432 -27.32 -12.23 -1.48
C LEU A 432 -25.86 -11.93 -1.09
N VAL A 433 -25.28 -11.06 -1.91
CA VAL A 433 -24.13 -10.20 -1.59
C VAL A 433 -24.47 -9.40 -0.33
N SER A 434 -23.74 -9.67 0.75
CA SER A 434 -23.90 -8.97 2.04
C SER A 434 -23.25 -7.60 1.99
N THR A 435 -23.98 -6.64 1.42
CA THR A 435 -23.75 -5.21 1.61
C THR A 435 -24.09 -4.88 3.06
N PHE A 436 -23.11 -4.42 3.85
CA PHE A 436 -23.35 -3.77 5.14
C PHE A 436 -23.93 -2.37 4.90
N ALA A 437 -25.15 -2.34 4.37
CA ALA A 437 -26.03 -1.19 4.50
C ALA A 437 -26.67 -1.26 5.90
N ALA A 438 -26.71 -0.11 6.56
CA ALA A 438 -27.29 0.10 7.88
C ALA A 438 -28.55 -0.75 8.11
N ALA A 439 -28.38 -1.85 8.85
CA ALA A 439 -29.48 -2.62 9.39
C ALA A 439 -30.13 -1.75 10.47
N SER A 440 -31.18 -1.05 10.04
CA SER A 440 -32.23 -0.55 10.91
C SER A 440 -32.67 -1.69 11.83
N PRO A 441 -32.63 -1.55 13.17
CA PRO A 441 -33.22 -2.54 14.03
C PRO A 441 -34.72 -2.54 13.74
N SER A 442 -35.17 -3.64 13.13
CA SER A 442 -36.56 -3.93 12.85
C SER A 442 -37.26 -4.15 14.19
N PHE A 443 -38.31 -3.37 14.41
CA PHE A 443 -39.46 -3.73 15.24
C PHE A 443 -39.16 -4.28 16.65
N CYS A 444 -38.99 -3.38 17.61
CA CYS A 444 -39.62 -3.57 18.92
C CYS A 444 -40.94 -2.81 18.91
N SER A 445 -42.03 -3.54 19.16
CA SER A 445 -43.37 -3.04 19.45
C SER A 445 -43.34 -1.82 20.37
N PRO A 446 -44.31 -0.89 20.25
CA PRO A 446 -44.33 0.31 21.07
C PRO A 446 -44.31 -0.09 22.54
N ALA A 447 -43.20 0.21 23.21
CA ALA A 447 -43.17 0.24 24.65
C ALA A 447 -44.23 1.27 25.06
N THR A 448 -45.30 0.73 25.66
CA THR A 448 -46.34 1.41 26.42
C THR A 448 -45.72 2.64 27.11
N PRO A 449 -46.33 3.85 27.03
CA PRO A 449 -45.77 5.04 27.64
C PRO A 449 -45.64 4.79 29.15
N VAL A 450 -44.42 4.49 29.59
CA VAL A 450 -44.08 4.41 31.00
C VAL A 450 -44.14 5.84 31.53
N GLY A 451 -45.22 6.12 32.26
CA GLY A 451 -45.40 7.30 33.08
C GLY A 451 -45.83 8.55 32.32
N GLU A 452 -47.13 8.84 32.34
CA GLU A 452 -47.56 10.23 32.49
C GLU A 452 -46.81 10.79 33.72
N THR A 453 -45.75 11.56 33.49
CA THR A 453 -45.15 12.39 34.53
C THR A 453 -46.23 13.36 34.98
N ARG A 454 -46.94 13.00 36.05
CA ARG A 454 -48.00 13.80 36.69
C ARG A 454 -47.44 15.06 37.38
N GLY A 455 -46.15 15.33 37.21
CA GLY A 455 -45.45 16.53 37.69
C GLY A 455 -45.41 17.65 36.65
N PRO A 456 -45.14 18.89 37.08
CA PRO A 456 -45.12 20.05 36.19
C PRO A 456 -43.89 20.14 35.28
N ILE A 457 -42.88 19.28 35.43
CA ILE A 457 -41.68 19.28 34.57
C ILE A 457 -41.78 18.13 33.55
N HIS A 458 -41.65 18.46 32.27
CA HIS A 458 -41.40 17.50 31.21
C HIS A 458 -39.89 17.43 30.94
N PRO A 459 -39.24 16.27 31.17
CA PRO A 459 -37.81 16.10 30.90
C PRO A 459 -37.51 16.12 29.41
N SER A 460 -36.22 16.18 29.05
CA SER A 460 -35.81 16.03 27.66
C SER A 460 -36.24 14.66 27.11
N ARG A 461 -36.78 14.64 25.89
CA ARG A 461 -37.28 13.42 25.22
C ARG A 461 -36.67 13.28 23.83
N PRO A 462 -36.41 12.06 23.32
CA PRO A 462 -35.98 11.87 21.95
C PRO A 462 -36.95 12.53 20.96
N ASN A 463 -36.44 13.26 19.97
CA ASN A 463 -37.21 13.91 18.92
C ASN A 463 -37.65 12.86 17.88
N THR A 464 -38.65 12.04 18.22
CA THR A 464 -39.17 10.97 17.35
C THR A 464 -39.89 11.50 16.11
N THR A 465 -40.48 12.69 16.19
CA THR A 465 -41.17 13.35 15.08
C THR A 465 -40.20 14.01 14.08
N GLY A 466 -39.09 14.58 14.53
CA GLY A 466 -38.12 15.25 13.65
C GLY A 466 -37.43 14.31 12.64
N ARG A 467 -37.24 13.04 12.98
CA ARG A 467 -36.57 12.06 12.11
C ARG A 467 -37.43 11.54 10.96
N HIS A 468 -38.74 11.41 11.16
CA HIS A 468 -39.67 11.01 10.10
C HIS A 468 -40.33 12.22 9.41
N SER A 469 -40.27 13.40 10.06
CA SER A 469 -40.66 14.69 9.50
C SER A 469 -39.47 15.45 8.92
N VAL A 470 -38.63 14.76 8.12
CA VAL A 470 -38.04 15.37 6.92
C VAL A 470 -39.18 15.59 5.89
N MET A 471 -40.31 16.08 6.38
CA MET A 471 -41.44 16.56 5.62
C MET A 471 -40.92 17.75 4.86
N LEU A 472 -40.95 17.65 3.52
CA LEU A 472 -40.84 18.73 2.55
C LEU A 472 -40.33 20.01 3.21
N LEU A 473 -39.00 20.15 3.28
CA LEU A 473 -38.36 21.40 3.67
C LEU A 473 -39.18 22.52 3.04
N ARG A 474 -39.66 23.48 3.85
CA ARG A 474 -40.57 24.53 3.37
C ARG A 474 -39.98 25.31 2.19
N SER A 475 -38.65 25.26 2.07
CA SER A 475 -37.87 25.65 0.90
C SER A 475 -36.59 24.80 0.82
N PRO A 476 -36.06 24.49 -0.38
CA PRO A 476 -34.73 23.90 -0.54
C PRO A 476 -33.63 24.74 0.15
N LYS A 477 -33.84 26.04 0.34
CA LYS A 477 -32.91 26.93 1.06
C LYS A 477 -32.76 26.61 2.55
N LEU A 478 -33.63 25.77 3.12
CA LEU A 478 -33.59 25.37 4.53
C LEU A 478 -32.90 24.02 4.74
N ALA A 479 -32.33 23.42 3.70
CA ALA A 479 -31.62 22.14 3.83
C ALA A 479 -30.49 22.23 4.86
N GLU A 480 -29.70 23.31 4.80
CA GLU A 480 -28.59 23.58 5.73
C GLU A 480 -29.07 23.77 7.18
N GLU A 481 -30.23 24.41 7.42
CA GLU A 481 -30.77 24.60 8.78
C GLU A 481 -31.15 23.29 9.47
N HIS A 482 -31.42 22.24 8.68
CA HIS A 482 -31.80 20.93 9.19
C HIS A 482 -30.61 20.01 9.48
N GLU A 483 -29.38 20.40 9.11
CA GLU A 483 -28.18 19.58 9.35
C GLU A 483 -27.87 19.43 10.85
N ASP A 484 -28.07 20.49 11.64
CA ASP A 484 -27.67 20.56 13.06
C ASP A 484 -28.84 20.49 14.07
N VAL A 485 -29.98 19.94 13.67
CA VAL A 485 -31.15 19.86 14.56
C VAL A 485 -30.91 18.87 15.72
N PRO A 486 -31.03 19.29 16.99
CA PRO A 486 -30.82 18.41 18.13
C PRO A 486 -31.74 17.17 18.12
N SER A 487 -31.16 16.02 18.45
CA SER A 487 -31.89 14.73 18.53
C SER A 487 -32.82 14.62 19.74
N HIS A 488 -32.70 15.52 20.72
CA HIS A 488 -33.53 15.58 21.92
C HIS A 488 -34.29 16.91 22.01
N LEU A 489 -35.55 16.84 22.42
CA LEU A 489 -36.39 17.99 22.75
C LEU A 489 -35.91 18.63 24.07
N VAL A 490 -36.10 19.95 24.19
CA VAL A 490 -35.77 20.71 25.39
C VAL A 490 -36.69 20.35 26.56
N PRO A 491 -36.20 20.37 27.83
CA PRO A 491 -37.07 20.24 28.99
C PRO A 491 -38.04 21.43 29.07
N SER A 492 -39.24 21.20 29.58
CA SER A 492 -40.28 22.25 29.68
C SER A 492 -41.07 22.16 30.99
N VAL A 493 -41.71 23.28 31.38
CA VAL A 493 -42.55 23.37 32.58
C VAL A 493 -44.01 23.61 32.16
N LYS A 494 -44.91 22.75 32.62
CA LYS A 494 -46.35 22.87 32.42
C LYS A 494 -46.97 23.73 33.52
N GLY A 495 -47.34 24.96 33.18
CA GLY A 495 -48.03 25.90 34.07
C GLY A 495 -47.09 26.84 34.83
N ARG A 496 -47.65 27.58 35.80
CA ARG A 496 -46.92 28.53 36.65
C ARG A 496 -46.85 27.97 38.07
N HIS A 497 -45.65 27.92 38.63
CA HIS A 497 -45.38 27.33 39.95
C HIS A 497 -44.46 28.27 40.74
N GLU A 498 -44.58 28.27 42.06
CA GLU A 498 -43.66 29.01 42.92
C GLU A 498 -42.26 28.38 42.91
N ALA A 499 -41.22 29.17 43.19
CA ALA A 499 -39.83 28.70 43.14
C ALA A 499 -39.55 27.47 44.04
N PRO A 500 -40.09 27.35 45.28
CA PRO A 500 -39.89 26.16 46.10
C PRO A 500 -40.51 24.90 45.48
N VAL A 501 -41.65 25.04 44.81
CA VAL A 501 -42.34 23.93 44.11
C VAL A 501 -41.48 23.45 42.93
N LEU A 502 -40.97 24.37 42.12
CA LEU A 502 -40.07 24.01 41.01
C LEU A 502 -38.80 23.32 41.52
N GLN A 503 -38.18 23.83 42.58
CA GLN A 503 -36.99 23.22 43.18
C GLN A 503 -37.25 21.82 43.76
N GLN A 504 -38.47 21.56 44.25
CA GLN A 504 -38.86 20.23 44.69
C GLN A 504 -39.03 19.29 43.50
N VAL A 505 -39.73 19.74 42.45
CA VAL A 505 -39.98 18.91 41.25
C VAL A 505 -38.68 18.65 40.46
N GLU A 506 -37.75 19.61 40.40
CA GLU A 506 -36.41 19.44 39.81
C GLU A 506 -35.65 18.31 40.51
N ARG A 507 -35.73 18.23 41.85
CA ARG A 507 -35.12 17.17 42.66
C ARG A 507 -35.82 15.83 42.45
N GLU A 508 -37.14 15.82 42.38
CA GLU A 508 -37.93 14.60 42.16
C GLU A 508 -37.69 13.98 40.77
N HIS A 509 -37.47 14.82 39.73
CA HIS A 509 -37.28 14.35 38.36
C HIS A 509 -35.80 14.23 37.95
N GLY A 510 -34.85 14.67 38.79
CA GLY A 510 -33.44 14.73 38.44
C GLY A 510 -33.14 15.63 37.24
N GLN A 511 -34.01 16.60 36.93
CA GLN A 511 -33.95 17.46 35.75
C GLN A 511 -34.02 18.92 36.18
N LEU A 512 -32.96 19.68 35.87
CA LEU A 512 -32.94 21.13 36.11
C LEU A 512 -33.68 21.87 34.97
N ILE A 513 -34.38 22.96 35.30
CA ILE A 513 -35.05 23.84 34.33
C ILE A 513 -34.13 24.96 33.86
N SER A 514 -33.23 25.44 34.73
CA SER A 514 -32.25 26.45 34.36
C SER A 514 -31.24 25.89 33.35
N ALA A 515 -31.33 26.33 32.10
CA ALA A 515 -30.36 25.97 31.05
C ALA A 515 -28.91 26.30 31.45
N ARG A 516 -28.71 27.41 32.18
CA ARG A 516 -27.40 27.80 32.73
C ARG A 516 -26.89 26.80 33.76
N ALA A 517 -27.79 26.22 34.57
CA ALA A 517 -27.41 25.21 35.55
C ALA A 517 -27.09 23.87 34.87
N LEU A 518 -27.93 23.43 33.92
CA LEU A 518 -27.67 22.22 33.11
C LEU A 518 -26.30 22.28 32.41
N ALA A 519 -25.96 23.43 31.81
CA ALA A 519 -24.67 23.61 31.13
C ALA A 519 -23.45 23.66 32.07
N ARG A 520 -23.65 24.05 33.33
CA ARG A 520 -22.57 24.16 34.33
C ARG A 520 -22.34 22.87 35.13
N TYR A 521 -23.37 22.03 35.24
CA TYR A 521 -23.34 20.79 36.01
C TYR A 521 -23.62 19.60 35.10
N PRO A 522 -22.65 19.21 34.24
CA PRO A 522 -22.82 18.07 33.36
C PRO A 522 -22.86 16.77 34.20
N ASN A 523 -23.57 15.76 33.70
CA ASN A 523 -23.65 14.43 34.34
C ASN A 523 -22.40 13.57 34.08
N THR A 524 -21.21 14.16 34.09
CA THR A 524 -19.96 13.44 33.84
C THR A 524 -19.63 12.52 34.99
N SER A 525 -19.20 11.29 34.68
CA SER A 525 -18.58 10.41 35.69
C SER A 525 -17.35 11.08 36.28
N SER A 526 -17.21 11.02 37.60
CA SER A 526 -16.01 11.49 38.32
C SER A 526 -14.86 10.48 38.26
N HIS A 527 -15.14 9.23 37.88
CA HIS A 527 -14.15 8.16 37.84
C HIS A 527 -13.36 8.19 36.54
N MET A 528 -12.05 7.95 36.64
CA MET A 528 -11.22 7.76 35.46
C MET A 528 -11.65 6.47 34.74
N PRO A 529 -11.77 6.49 33.39
CA PRO A 529 -11.91 5.30 32.56
C PRO A 529 -10.96 4.18 33.00
N VAL A 530 -11.49 2.96 33.20
CA VAL A 530 -10.67 1.79 33.46
C VAL A 530 -10.07 1.33 32.13
N ILE A 531 -8.74 1.37 32.02
CA ILE A 531 -8.02 0.99 30.81
C ILE A 531 -7.20 -0.28 31.10
N PRO A 532 -7.28 -1.33 30.26
CA PRO A 532 -6.51 -2.57 30.42
C PRO A 532 -4.98 -2.31 30.32
N PRO A 533 -4.13 -3.25 30.77
CA PRO A 533 -2.68 -3.15 30.61
C PRO A 533 -2.23 -2.96 29.15
N ILE A 534 -1.02 -2.45 28.95
CA ILE A 534 -0.45 -2.21 27.62
C ILE A 534 -0.18 -3.55 26.93
N ASP A 535 -0.67 -3.72 25.70
CA ASP A 535 -0.36 -4.88 24.87
C ASP A 535 0.94 -4.62 24.08
N TYR A 536 2.08 -4.93 24.70
CA TYR A 536 3.41 -4.74 24.10
C TYR A 536 3.62 -5.61 22.86
N GLU A 537 2.96 -6.76 22.77
CA GLU A 537 3.04 -7.62 21.59
C GLU A 537 2.32 -7.00 20.40
N LEU A 538 1.10 -6.49 20.59
CA LEU A 538 0.38 -5.78 19.52
C LEU A 538 1.15 -4.55 19.07
N PHE A 539 1.72 -3.77 20.01
CA PHE A 539 2.54 -2.61 19.70
C PHE A 539 3.76 -2.96 18.82
N ASP A 540 4.52 -4.00 19.20
CA ASP A 540 5.68 -4.50 18.47
C ASP A 540 5.30 -5.02 17.07
N LEU A 541 4.25 -5.83 16.97
CA LEU A 541 3.78 -6.39 15.69
C LEU A 541 3.29 -5.29 14.72
N CYS A 542 2.51 -4.32 15.19
CA CYS A 542 2.04 -3.21 14.36
C CYS A 542 3.21 -2.36 13.84
N LEU A 543 4.22 -2.07 14.68
CA LEU A 543 5.40 -1.32 14.26
C LEU A 543 6.27 -2.09 13.26
N ARG A 544 6.47 -3.39 13.45
CA ARG A 544 7.27 -4.24 12.53
C ARG A 544 6.58 -4.45 11.18
N LEU A 545 5.25 -4.57 11.18
CA LEU A 545 4.47 -4.78 9.96
C LEU A 545 4.03 -3.48 9.27
N GLY A 546 4.22 -2.33 9.90
CA GLY A 546 3.79 -1.05 9.34
C GLY A 546 2.26 -0.87 9.28
N LEU A 547 1.50 -1.68 10.04
CA LEU A 547 0.03 -1.65 10.07
C LEU A 547 -0.47 -0.70 11.16
N CYS A 548 -1.43 0.15 10.83
CA CYS A 548 -2.04 1.12 11.76
C CYS A 548 -1.00 1.88 12.60
N ARG A 549 0.14 2.26 12.00
CA ARG A 549 1.29 2.84 12.71
C ARG A 549 0.89 4.10 13.46
N GLN A 550 0.10 4.97 12.84
CA GLN A 550 -0.34 6.23 13.43
C GLN A 550 -1.21 6.00 14.68
N ASP A 551 -2.22 5.14 14.58
CA ASP A 551 -3.10 4.77 15.70
C ASP A 551 -2.30 4.10 16.82
N THR A 552 -1.45 3.14 16.47
CA THR A 552 -0.59 2.40 17.43
C THR A 552 0.30 3.36 18.22
N ILE A 553 0.96 4.31 17.55
CA ILE A 553 1.79 5.33 18.19
C ILE A 553 0.91 6.24 19.06
N TYR A 554 -0.20 6.75 18.54
CA TYR A 554 -1.09 7.67 19.25
C TYR A 554 -1.60 7.07 20.58
N TYR A 555 -2.11 5.82 20.54
CA TYR A 555 -2.73 5.20 21.71
C TYR A 555 -1.73 4.62 22.71
N PHE A 556 -0.63 4.00 22.26
CA PHE A 556 0.29 3.29 23.15
C PHE A 556 1.55 4.05 23.55
N TYR A 557 2.13 4.88 22.67
CA TYR A 557 3.46 5.47 22.90
C TYR A 557 3.56 6.25 24.21
N GLY A 558 2.59 7.15 24.47
CA GLY A 558 2.55 7.93 25.70
C GLY A 558 2.36 7.07 26.96
N ARG A 559 1.61 5.96 26.86
CA ARG A 559 1.41 5.01 27.98
C ARG A 559 2.69 4.23 28.26
N ILE A 560 3.36 3.74 27.22
CA ILE A 560 4.64 3.03 27.29
C ILE A 560 5.68 3.94 27.93
N MET A 561 5.89 5.15 27.41
CA MET A 561 6.89 6.07 27.94
C MET A 561 6.67 6.37 29.43
N ARG A 562 5.42 6.62 29.86
CA ARG A 562 5.11 6.84 31.28
C ARG A 562 5.40 5.61 32.15
N ALA A 563 5.01 4.42 31.70
CA ALA A 563 5.26 3.18 32.45
C ALA A 563 6.76 2.91 32.59
N TRP A 564 7.52 3.07 31.52
CA TRP A 564 8.96 2.84 31.49
C TRP A 564 9.74 3.90 32.29
N GLN A 565 9.33 5.17 32.25
CA GLN A 565 9.90 6.22 33.10
C GLN A 565 9.63 5.97 34.59
N LYS A 566 8.42 5.54 34.96
CA LYS A 566 8.09 5.15 36.34
C LYS A 566 8.95 3.97 36.80
N GLU A 567 9.08 2.94 35.96
CA GLU A 567 9.91 1.78 36.25
C GLU A 567 11.39 2.16 36.40
N LEU A 568 11.91 3.03 35.52
CA LEU A 568 13.29 3.53 35.62
C LEU A 568 13.51 4.32 36.92
N HIS A 569 12.53 5.14 37.33
CA HIS A 569 12.57 5.87 38.61
C HIS A 569 12.54 4.92 39.81
N ARG A 570 11.73 3.86 39.74
CA ARG A 570 11.67 2.80 40.76
C ARG A 570 13.02 2.08 40.89
N LEU A 571 13.60 1.64 39.77
CA LEU A 571 14.93 1.02 39.70
C LEU A 571 16.07 1.97 40.08
N ARG A 572 15.83 3.29 40.11
CA ARG A 572 16.76 4.29 40.65
C ARG A 572 16.69 4.42 42.17
N LYS A 573 15.52 4.24 42.75
CA LYS A 573 15.31 4.32 44.20
C LYS A 573 15.60 3.01 44.92
N SER A 574 15.32 1.87 44.28
CA SER A 574 15.52 0.54 44.87
C SER A 574 16.83 -0.07 44.36
N CYS A 575 17.78 -0.33 45.26
CA CYS A 575 18.99 -1.11 44.95
C CYS A 575 18.69 -2.60 44.76
N ASP A 576 17.56 -3.09 45.26
CA ASP A 576 17.16 -4.49 45.17
C ASP A 576 16.18 -4.70 44.00
N GLY A 577 16.73 -5.17 42.87
CA GLY A 577 16.00 -5.44 41.62
C GLY A 577 14.94 -6.55 41.67
N LYS A 578 14.39 -6.88 42.85
CA LYS A 578 13.44 -7.99 43.07
C LYS A 578 12.06 -7.56 43.57
N SER A 579 11.80 -6.27 43.75
CA SER A 579 10.49 -5.77 44.18
C SER A 579 9.52 -5.62 43.00
N ASN A 580 8.31 -6.21 43.12
CA ASN A 580 7.16 -6.23 42.19
C ASN A 580 7.22 -5.18 41.07
N SER A 581 7.77 -5.53 39.91
CA SER A 581 7.66 -4.66 38.76
C SER A 581 6.32 -4.84 38.05
N GLU A 582 5.73 -3.73 37.62
CA GLU A 582 4.54 -3.70 36.77
C GLU A 582 4.82 -4.18 35.34
N ILE A 583 6.08 -4.16 34.88
CA ILE A 583 6.47 -4.54 33.51
C ILE A 583 7.13 -5.92 33.52
N PRO A 584 6.56 -6.93 32.86
CA PRO A 584 7.15 -8.27 32.73
C PRO A 584 8.50 -8.25 32.01
N ASP A 585 9.42 -9.14 32.38
CA ASP A 585 10.73 -9.25 31.72
C ASP A 585 10.63 -9.65 30.24
N ALA A 586 9.57 -10.38 29.86
CA ALA A 586 9.28 -10.70 28.46
C ALA A 586 9.02 -9.43 27.62
N ASP A 587 8.28 -8.47 28.18
CA ASP A 587 7.98 -7.19 27.50
C ASP A 587 9.21 -6.28 27.48
N VAL A 588 10.06 -6.34 28.51
CA VAL A 588 11.35 -5.63 28.49
C VAL A 588 12.25 -6.16 27.37
N ARG A 589 12.34 -7.50 27.22
CA ARG A 589 13.09 -8.13 26.11
C ARG A 589 12.51 -7.75 24.75
N ARG A 590 11.19 -7.79 24.59
CA ARG A 590 10.50 -7.41 23.35
C ARG A 590 10.81 -5.98 22.94
N MET A 591 10.62 -5.03 23.84
CA MET A 591 10.91 -3.61 23.57
C MET A 591 12.40 -3.36 23.33
N PHE A 592 13.27 -4.10 24.02
CA PHE A 592 14.71 -4.02 23.78
C PHE A 592 15.10 -4.50 22.38
N LEU A 593 14.50 -5.61 21.90
CA LEU A 593 14.68 -6.10 20.53
C LEU A 593 14.12 -5.13 19.49
N LEU A 594 12.95 -4.53 19.75
CA LEU A 594 12.35 -3.51 18.90
C LEU A 594 13.25 -2.28 18.74
N VAL A 595 13.76 -1.74 19.85
CA VAL A 595 14.63 -0.56 19.85
C VAL A 595 15.97 -0.82 19.16
N ARG A 596 16.49 -2.04 19.27
CA ARG A 596 17.75 -2.44 18.64
C ARG A 596 17.61 -2.88 17.19
N ASP A 597 16.40 -2.99 16.67
CA ASP A 597 16.19 -3.39 15.29
C ASP A 597 16.72 -2.31 14.32
N PRO A 598 17.78 -2.59 13.53
CA PRO A 598 18.34 -1.60 12.63
C PRO A 598 17.44 -1.30 11.42
N SER A 599 16.43 -2.13 11.15
CA SER A 599 15.47 -1.94 10.06
C SER A 599 14.32 -0.99 10.42
N LEU A 600 14.23 -0.57 11.69
CA LEU A 600 13.24 0.38 12.16
C LEU A 600 13.92 1.64 12.66
N GLN A 601 13.21 2.76 12.59
CA GLN A 601 13.60 4.01 13.23
C GLN A 601 12.68 4.27 14.42
N VAL A 602 13.27 4.27 15.61
CA VAL A 602 12.58 4.50 16.88
C VAL A 602 13.03 5.84 17.47
N PRO A 603 12.15 6.64 18.09
CA PRO A 603 12.54 7.89 18.74
C PRO A 603 13.65 7.71 19.77
N GLU A 604 14.61 8.63 19.80
CA GLU A 604 15.78 8.58 20.68
C GLU A 604 15.41 8.53 22.17
N GLU A 605 14.33 9.20 22.56
CA GLU A 605 13.83 9.18 23.93
C GLU A 605 13.36 7.78 24.37
N LEU A 606 12.70 7.04 23.46
CA LEU A 606 12.24 5.68 23.73
C LEU A 606 13.44 4.73 23.75
N SER A 607 14.37 4.87 22.80
CA SER A 607 15.55 4.00 22.77
C SER A 607 16.41 4.17 24.03
N ALA A 608 16.72 5.40 24.42
CA ALA A 608 17.49 5.70 25.63
C ALA A 608 16.80 5.21 26.91
N CYS A 609 15.47 5.35 26.99
CA CYS A 609 14.69 4.88 28.13
C CYS A 609 14.72 3.36 28.25
N VAL A 610 14.46 2.65 27.16
CA VAL A 610 14.44 1.18 27.11
C VAL A 610 15.82 0.61 27.44
N GLU A 611 16.89 1.15 26.85
CA GLU A 611 18.26 0.72 27.15
C GLU A 611 18.67 1.00 28.59
N ALA A 612 18.20 2.08 29.22
CA ALA A 612 18.47 2.37 30.61
C ALA A 612 17.77 1.37 31.56
N VAL A 613 16.51 1.01 31.27
CA VAL A 613 15.76 0.01 32.03
C VAL A 613 16.38 -1.39 31.86
N ALA A 614 16.67 -1.81 30.62
CA ALA A 614 17.29 -3.10 30.34
C ALA A 614 18.64 -3.26 31.06
N ARG A 615 19.49 -2.22 31.03
CA ARG A 615 20.76 -2.21 31.78
C ARG A 615 20.56 -2.36 33.28
N ARG A 616 19.60 -1.66 33.89
CA ARG A 616 19.35 -1.76 35.33
C ARG A 616 18.74 -3.10 35.76
N ARG A 617 18.01 -3.76 34.86
CA ARG A 617 17.46 -5.10 35.09
C ARG A 617 18.42 -6.24 34.73
N ASN A 618 19.64 -5.94 34.26
CA ASN A 618 20.58 -6.93 33.74
C ASN A 618 19.99 -7.80 32.61
N ILE A 619 19.07 -7.25 31.83
CA ILE A 619 18.52 -7.93 30.65
C ILE A 619 19.46 -7.64 29.48
N THR A 620 20.14 -8.68 29.02
CA THR A 620 21.00 -8.62 27.84
C THR A 620 20.35 -9.36 26.67
N GLU A 621 20.86 -9.12 25.47
CA GLU A 621 20.37 -9.68 24.21
C GLU A 621 20.47 -11.23 24.13
N LYS A 622 21.11 -11.89 25.10
CA LYS A 622 21.25 -13.36 25.11
C LYS A 622 19.95 -14.03 25.61
N ALA A 623 19.11 -14.41 24.66
CA ALA A 623 18.51 -15.75 24.54
C ALA A 623 18.19 -16.00 23.06
#